data_AF-M9WA22-F1
#
_entry.id   AF-M9WA22-F1
#
_cell.length_a   1.000
_cell.length_b   1.000
_cell.length_c   1.000
_cell.angle_alpha   90.00
_cell.angle_beta   90.00
_cell.angle_gamma   90.00
#
_symmetry.space_group_name_H-M   'P 1'
#
loop_
_entity.id
_entity.type
_entity.pdbx_description
1 polymer ?
#
loop_
_entity_poly.entity_id
_entity_poly.type
_entity_poly.pdbx_seq_one_letter_code
_entity_poly.pdbx_strand_id
1 'polypeptide(L)'
;MTSTIMMIALLVFIIGFVVWSTITGRKANKKEKEERYQQVRDQIKTYIAKVESRKNLRIEFEKVYARKGAEYKYRDVFDVIVQLVSPKTQEVLETRAYEVEGLTTKIAKNQYKTEWVVNTQLDLEETKRRIAIAEKEIKLTKAEKKQLRLAEKASAKQLQQQEKEQLKKAKQSSKNHKKALDLSEERKIYASKQKFVPTRTKEN
;
A
#
# COMPACT_ATOMS: atom_id res chain seq x y z
N MET A 1 -55.07 16.78 -12.45
CA MET A 1 -54.40 15.87 -13.41
C MET A 1 -52.97 16.29 -13.72
N THR A 2 -52.69 17.57 -13.99
CA THR A 2 -51.32 18.08 -14.25
C THR A 2 -50.31 17.84 -13.11
N SER A 3 -50.71 18.08 -11.85
CA SER A 3 -49.84 17.86 -10.68
C SER A 3 -49.48 16.37 -10.46
N THR A 4 -50.42 15.46 -10.70
CA THR A 4 -50.20 14.00 -10.58
C THR A 4 -49.26 13.50 -11.68
N ILE A 5 -49.42 13.99 -12.91
CA ILE A 5 -48.54 13.67 -14.05
C ILE A 5 -47.12 14.19 -13.79
N MET A 6 -46.97 15.41 -13.26
CA MET A 6 -45.67 15.96 -12.88
C MET A 6 -44.98 15.13 -11.79
N MET A 7 -45.74 14.68 -10.78
CA MET A 7 -45.19 13.86 -9.69
C MET A 7 -44.68 12.50 -10.20
N ILE A 8 -45.44 11.84 -11.08
CA ILE A 8 -45.04 10.57 -11.71
C ILE A 8 -43.79 10.77 -12.58
N ALA A 9 -43.74 11.83 -13.38
CA ALA A 9 -42.58 12.14 -14.23
C ALA A 9 -41.30 12.40 -13.40
N LEU A 10 -41.42 13.13 -12.28
CA LEU A 10 -40.31 13.36 -11.36
C LEU A 10 -39.80 12.05 -10.75
N LEU A 11 -40.72 11.15 -10.38
CA LEU A 11 -40.39 9.85 -9.77
C LEU A 11 -39.64 8.94 -10.77
N VAL A 12 -40.09 8.89 -12.02
CA VAL A 12 -39.40 8.17 -13.11
C VAL A 12 -38.01 8.75 -13.36
N PHE A 13 -37.85 10.08 -13.35
CA PHE A 13 -36.56 10.74 -13.52
C PHE A 13 -35.58 10.38 -12.38
N ILE A 14 -36.04 10.41 -11.13
CA ILE A 14 -35.20 10.04 -9.96
C ILE A 14 -34.78 8.57 -10.05
N ILE A 15 -35.68 7.65 -10.39
CA ILE A 15 -35.35 6.23 -10.56
C ILE A 15 -34.34 6.06 -11.69
N GLY A 16 -34.55 6.72 -12.84
CA GLY A 16 -33.62 6.69 -13.97
C GLY A 16 -32.23 7.20 -13.61
N PHE A 17 -32.14 8.29 -12.85
CA PHE A 17 -30.86 8.85 -12.38
C PHE A 17 -30.13 7.91 -11.41
N VAL A 18 -30.84 7.24 -10.50
CA VAL A 18 -30.25 6.24 -9.58
C VAL A 18 -29.71 5.04 -10.36
N VAL A 19 -30.45 4.53 -11.35
CA VAL A 19 -29.99 3.42 -12.19
C VAL A 19 -28.77 3.85 -13.03
N TRP A 20 -28.80 5.04 -13.63
CA TRP A 20 -27.67 5.54 -14.42
C TRP A 20 -26.40 5.73 -13.57
N SER A 21 -26.52 6.37 -12.41
CA SER A 21 -25.39 6.63 -11.50
C SER A 21 -24.78 5.34 -10.95
N THR A 22 -25.60 4.32 -10.67
CA THR A 22 -25.09 3.01 -10.23
C THR A 22 -24.34 2.27 -11.35
N ILE A 23 -24.80 2.37 -12.61
CA ILE A 23 -24.11 1.75 -13.76
C ILE A 23 -22.78 2.43 -14.05
N THR A 24 -22.73 3.76 -14.06
CA THR A 24 -21.49 4.51 -14.34
C THR A 24 -20.46 4.29 -13.23
N GLY A 25 -20.87 4.28 -11.96
CA GLY A 25 -19.99 3.96 -10.84
C GLY A 25 -19.39 2.55 -10.92
N ARG A 26 -20.20 1.54 -11.29
CA ARG A 26 -19.70 0.16 -11.47
C ARG A 26 -18.67 0.04 -12.60
N LYS A 27 -18.88 0.74 -13.73
CA LYS A 27 -17.94 0.73 -14.86
C LYS A 27 -16.60 1.37 -14.49
N ALA A 28 -16.62 2.49 -13.78
CA ALA A 28 -15.40 3.17 -13.33
C ALA A 28 -14.59 2.29 -12.37
N ASN A 29 -15.26 1.70 -11.36
CA ASN A 29 -14.61 0.81 -10.40
C ASN A 29 -14.00 -0.44 -11.06
N LYS A 30 -14.63 -0.97 -12.12
CA LYS A 30 -14.08 -2.12 -12.86
C LYS A 30 -12.77 -1.76 -13.56
N LYS A 31 -12.72 -0.59 -14.22
CA LYS A 31 -11.51 -0.11 -14.90
C LYS A 31 -10.37 0.13 -13.92
N GLU A 32 -10.65 0.83 -12.82
CA GLU A 32 -9.63 1.10 -11.80
C GLU A 32 -9.10 -0.20 -11.17
N LYS A 33 -9.98 -1.18 -10.92
CA LYS A 33 -9.57 -2.49 -10.44
C LYS A 33 -8.66 -3.19 -11.45
N GLU A 34 -9.03 -3.21 -12.72
CA GLU A 34 -8.22 -3.84 -13.78
C GLU A 34 -6.84 -3.20 -13.92
N GLU A 35 -6.77 -1.87 -13.87
CA GLU A 35 -5.52 -1.12 -13.85
C GLU A 35 -4.64 -1.49 -12.65
N ARG A 36 -5.20 -1.54 -11.44
CA ARG A 36 -4.47 -1.97 -10.23
C ARG A 36 -3.96 -3.41 -10.36
N TYR A 37 -4.78 -4.33 -10.87
CA TYR A 37 -4.38 -5.71 -11.07
C TYR A 37 -3.23 -5.83 -12.08
N GLN A 38 -3.27 -5.03 -13.15
CA GLN A 38 -2.21 -5.00 -14.14
C GLN A 38 -0.90 -4.45 -13.53
N GLN A 39 -0.97 -3.36 -12.77
CA GLN A 39 0.18 -2.82 -12.04
C GLN A 39 0.81 -3.85 -11.10
N VAL A 40 0.00 -4.54 -10.29
CA VAL A 40 0.47 -5.60 -9.39
C VAL A 40 1.11 -6.74 -10.17
N ARG A 41 0.49 -7.17 -11.28
CA ARG A 41 1.02 -8.23 -12.14
C ARG A 41 2.40 -7.86 -12.68
N ASP A 42 2.57 -6.63 -13.15
CA ASP A 42 3.83 -6.14 -13.70
C ASP A 42 4.91 -6.03 -12.62
N GLN A 43 4.54 -5.65 -11.39
CA GLN A 43 5.47 -5.66 -10.26
C GLN A 43 5.90 -7.08 -9.87
N ILE A 44 4.99 -8.05 -9.82
CA ILE A 44 5.34 -9.46 -9.58
C ILE A 44 6.24 -9.99 -10.70
N LYS A 45 5.94 -9.67 -11.96
CA LYS A 45 6.79 -10.04 -13.09
C LYS A 45 8.18 -9.46 -12.97
N THR A 46 8.27 -8.19 -12.57
CA THR A 46 9.54 -7.49 -12.34
C THR A 46 10.31 -8.11 -11.19
N TYR A 47 9.63 -8.47 -10.09
CA TYR A 47 10.22 -9.14 -8.94
C TYR A 47 10.82 -10.49 -9.33
N ILE A 48 10.06 -11.36 -10.00
CA ILE A 48 10.53 -12.68 -10.46
C ILE A 48 11.73 -12.52 -11.40
N ALA A 49 11.68 -11.55 -12.32
CA ALA A 49 12.79 -11.29 -13.24
C ALA A 49 14.07 -10.83 -12.52
N LYS A 50 13.95 -10.10 -11.41
CA LYS A 50 15.09 -9.60 -10.62
C LYS A 50 15.64 -10.65 -9.65
N VAL A 51 14.78 -11.33 -8.91
CA VAL A 51 15.17 -12.24 -7.82
C VAL A 51 15.53 -13.62 -8.35
N GLU A 52 14.78 -14.13 -9.33
CA GLU A 52 14.92 -15.50 -9.81
C GLU A 52 15.48 -15.59 -11.23
N SER A 53 15.69 -14.45 -11.87
CA SER A 53 16.20 -14.36 -13.25
C SER A 53 15.34 -15.08 -14.30
N ARG A 54 14.09 -15.44 -13.97
CA ARG A 54 13.14 -16.04 -14.92
C ARG A 54 12.44 -14.95 -15.72
N LYS A 55 12.55 -15.00 -17.05
CA LYS A 55 11.93 -14.05 -17.98
C LYS A 55 10.87 -14.77 -18.82
N ASN A 56 10.00 -13.99 -19.48
CA ASN A 56 8.97 -14.48 -20.39
C ASN A 56 7.92 -15.41 -19.74
N LEU A 57 7.42 -15.02 -18.56
CA LEU A 57 6.31 -15.70 -17.90
C LEU A 57 5.01 -14.90 -18.07
N ARG A 58 3.90 -15.61 -18.25
CA ARG A 58 2.55 -15.05 -18.10
C ARG A 58 2.11 -15.32 -16.67
N ILE A 59 1.59 -14.30 -16.00
CA ILE A 59 1.16 -14.38 -14.60
C ILE A 59 -0.35 -14.29 -14.56
N GLU A 60 -0.98 -15.34 -14.04
CA GLU A 60 -2.42 -15.39 -13.83
C GLU A 60 -2.73 -15.38 -12.34
N PHE A 61 -3.73 -14.59 -11.93
CA PHE A 61 -4.12 -14.51 -10.53
C PHE A 61 -5.09 -15.64 -10.20
N GLU A 62 -4.72 -16.53 -9.29
CA GLU A 62 -5.62 -17.56 -8.76
C GLU A 62 -6.50 -16.95 -7.67
N LYS A 63 -5.89 -16.27 -6.70
CA LYS A 63 -6.60 -15.64 -5.58
C LYS A 63 -5.88 -14.39 -5.12
N VAL A 64 -6.65 -13.35 -4.80
CA VAL A 64 -6.12 -12.09 -4.24
C VAL A 64 -6.88 -11.82 -2.96
N TYR A 65 -6.18 -11.85 -1.83
CA TYR A 65 -6.77 -11.64 -0.52
C TYR A 65 -6.21 -10.38 0.12
N ALA A 66 -7.08 -9.43 0.44
CA ALA A 66 -6.70 -8.22 1.17
C ALA A 66 -6.61 -8.52 2.66
N ARG A 67 -5.43 -8.32 3.26
CA ARG A 67 -5.28 -8.43 4.72
C ARG A 67 -6.09 -7.32 5.39
N LYS A 68 -6.79 -7.68 6.46
CA LYS A 68 -7.61 -6.74 7.25
C LYS A 68 -7.12 -6.74 8.68
N GLY A 69 -6.80 -5.57 9.20
CA GLY A 69 -6.23 -5.40 10.53
C GLY A 69 -5.96 -3.94 10.84
N ALA A 70 -5.78 -3.60 12.11
CA ALA A 70 -5.45 -2.24 12.53
C ALA A 70 -4.06 -1.82 12.02
N GLU A 71 -3.17 -2.79 11.89
CA GLU A 71 -1.82 -2.68 11.38
C GLU A 71 -1.76 -2.27 9.90
N TYR A 72 -2.81 -2.54 9.11
CA TYR A 72 -2.88 -2.23 7.68
C TYR A 72 -3.68 -0.96 7.39
N LYS A 73 -3.97 -0.12 8.39
CA LYS A 73 -4.82 1.08 8.20
C LYS A 73 -4.30 2.07 7.15
N TYR A 74 -2.98 2.13 6.96
CA TYR A 74 -2.32 3.09 6.07
C TYR A 74 -1.59 2.43 4.89
N ARG A 75 -1.74 1.11 4.73
CA ARG A 75 -1.08 0.32 3.68
C ARG A 75 -2.02 -0.77 3.19
N ASP A 76 -2.14 -0.90 1.88
CA ASP A 76 -2.94 -1.98 1.31
C ASP A 76 -2.06 -3.21 1.15
N VAL A 77 -2.19 -4.20 2.05
CA VAL A 77 -1.41 -5.44 1.97
C VAL A 77 -2.27 -6.57 1.43
N PHE A 78 -1.79 -7.23 0.38
CA PHE A 78 -2.46 -8.34 -0.28
C PHE A 78 -1.59 -9.59 -0.26
N ASP A 79 -2.23 -10.71 0.08
CA ASP A 79 -1.71 -12.04 -0.18
C ASP A 79 -2.21 -12.47 -1.56
N VAL A 80 -1.28 -12.57 -2.51
CA VAL A 80 -1.57 -12.81 -3.92
C VAL A 80 -1.06 -14.19 -4.31
N ILE A 81 -1.97 -15.09 -4.66
CA ILE A 81 -1.63 -16.40 -5.23
C ILE A 81 -1.67 -16.28 -6.75
N VAL A 82 -0.56 -16.61 -7.39
CA VAL A 82 -0.39 -16.55 -8.83
C VAL A 82 0.01 -17.89 -9.41
N GLN A 83 -0.42 -18.12 -10.65
CA GLN A 83 0.03 -19.21 -11.50
C GLN A 83 0.99 -18.65 -12.54
N LEU A 84 2.17 -19.25 -12.62
CA LEU A 84 3.19 -18.96 -13.63
C LEU A 84 2.90 -19.84 -14.83
N VAL A 85 2.47 -19.22 -15.92
CA VAL A 85 2.07 -19.90 -17.16
C VAL A 85 3.14 -19.67 -18.23
N SER A 86 3.56 -20.74 -18.88
CA SER A 86 4.42 -20.65 -20.07
C SER A 86 3.62 -20.03 -21.22
N PRO A 87 4.07 -18.90 -21.82
CA PRO A 87 3.32 -18.28 -22.91
C PRO A 87 3.30 -19.13 -24.18
N LYS A 88 4.24 -20.07 -24.35
CA LYS A 88 4.31 -20.94 -25.52
C LYS A 88 3.42 -22.17 -25.40
N THR A 89 3.46 -22.85 -24.25
CA THR A 89 2.73 -24.11 -24.06
C THR A 89 1.38 -23.91 -23.37
N GLN A 90 1.12 -22.72 -22.82
CA GLN A 90 -0.05 -22.42 -21.98
C GLN A 90 -0.16 -23.30 -20.73
N GLU A 91 0.89 -24.05 -20.41
CA GLU A 91 0.93 -24.90 -19.23
C GLU A 91 1.26 -24.10 -17.98
N VAL A 92 0.61 -24.45 -16.88
CA VAL A 92 0.92 -23.95 -15.55
C VAL A 92 2.22 -24.61 -15.09
N LEU A 93 3.28 -23.82 -15.00
CA LEU A 93 4.59 -24.29 -14.54
C LEU A 93 4.60 -24.44 -13.02
N GLU A 94 4.10 -23.42 -12.32
CA GLU A 94 4.21 -23.35 -10.87
C GLU A 94 3.16 -22.39 -10.29
N THR A 95 2.63 -22.71 -9.11
CA THR A 95 1.78 -21.81 -8.34
C THR A 95 2.58 -21.26 -7.16
N ARG A 96 2.49 -19.96 -6.93
CA ARG A 96 3.21 -19.28 -5.84
C ARG A 96 2.37 -18.23 -5.16
N ALA A 97 2.75 -17.91 -3.92
CA ALA A 97 2.14 -16.84 -3.14
C ALA A 97 3.15 -15.70 -2.93
N TYR A 98 2.69 -14.46 -3.07
CA TYR A 98 3.47 -13.25 -2.84
C TYR A 98 2.72 -12.31 -1.89
N GLU A 99 3.46 -11.65 -1.02
CA GLU A 99 2.97 -10.50 -0.28
C GLU A 99 3.21 -9.24 -1.12
N VAL A 100 2.13 -8.54 -1.45
CA VAL A 100 2.16 -7.29 -2.21
C VAL A 100 1.61 -6.16 -1.36
N GLU A 101 2.38 -5.08 -1.24
CA GLU A 101 2.02 -3.89 -0.49
C GLU A 101 1.79 -2.71 -1.43
N GLY A 102 0.68 -2.00 -1.21
CA GLY A 102 0.33 -0.74 -1.87
C GLY A 102 0.47 0.42 -0.89
N LEU A 103 1.44 1.30 -1.15
CA LEU A 103 1.68 2.51 -0.40
C LEU A 103 1.07 3.71 -1.14
N THR A 104 -0.06 4.21 -0.64
CA THR A 104 -0.74 5.35 -1.25
C THR A 104 -0.22 6.67 -0.68
N THR A 105 0.42 7.47 -1.53
CA THR A 105 0.95 8.78 -1.19
C THR A 105 0.14 9.88 -1.86
N LYS A 106 -0.10 10.98 -1.14
CA LYS A 106 -0.78 12.16 -1.68
C LYS A 106 0.23 13.04 -2.41
N ILE A 107 0.05 13.23 -3.71
CA ILE A 107 0.89 14.10 -4.54
C ILE A 107 0.30 15.51 -4.61
N ALA A 108 -1.02 15.63 -4.80
CA ALA A 108 -1.71 16.91 -4.90
C ALA A 108 -3.08 16.90 -4.20
N LYS A 109 -3.82 18.01 -4.22
CA LYS A 109 -5.09 18.18 -3.49
C LYS A 109 -6.08 17.02 -3.72
N ASN A 110 -6.19 16.56 -4.97
CA ASN A 110 -7.07 15.45 -5.39
C ASN A 110 -6.31 14.35 -6.18
N GLN A 111 -4.99 14.28 -6.06
CA GLN A 111 -4.18 13.29 -6.78
C GLN A 111 -3.41 12.44 -5.78
N TYR A 112 -3.64 11.13 -5.87
CA TYR A 112 -3.00 10.11 -5.07
C TYR A 112 -2.26 9.16 -6.01
N LYS A 113 -1.09 8.70 -5.59
CA LYS A 113 -0.33 7.69 -6.30
C LYS A 113 -0.10 6.52 -5.36
N THR A 114 -0.45 5.32 -5.81
CA THR A 114 -0.17 4.08 -5.12
C THR A 114 1.08 3.48 -5.72
N GLU A 115 2.10 3.27 -4.90
CA GLU A 115 3.29 2.52 -5.27
C GLU A 115 3.12 1.08 -4.78
N TRP A 116 3.31 0.13 -5.70
CA TRP A 116 3.15 -1.30 -5.44
C TRP A 116 4.52 -1.95 -5.30
N VAL A 117 4.72 -2.67 -4.21
CA VAL A 117 5.98 -3.35 -3.88
C VAL A 117 5.68 -4.80 -3.54
N VAL A 118 6.49 -5.71 -4.08
CA VAL A 118 6.47 -7.13 -3.69
C VAL A 118 7.49 -7.30 -2.58
N ASN A 119 7.02 -7.61 -1.38
CA ASN A 119 7.88 -7.72 -0.20
C ASN A 119 8.62 -9.06 -0.20
N THR A 120 7.84 -10.14 -0.13
CA THR A 120 8.36 -11.50 0.07
C THR A 120 7.52 -12.53 -0.66
N GLN A 121 8.18 -13.64 -1.04
CA GLN A 121 7.49 -14.87 -1.36
C GLN A 121 6.93 -15.49 -0.07
N LEU A 122 5.68 -15.91 -0.10
CA LEU A 122 5.00 -16.58 1.01
C LEU A 122 4.92 -18.08 0.74
N ASP A 123 4.85 -18.88 1.81
CA ASP A 123 4.52 -20.29 1.67
C ASP A 123 3.08 -20.46 1.15
N LEU A 124 2.92 -21.32 0.15
CA LEU A 124 1.67 -21.50 -0.57
C LEU A 124 0.61 -22.15 0.32
N GLU A 125 0.97 -23.20 1.07
CA GLU A 125 0.02 -23.95 1.88
C GLU A 125 -0.49 -23.12 3.07
N GLU A 126 0.42 -22.48 3.80
CA GLU A 126 0.05 -21.59 4.90
C GLU A 126 -0.83 -20.44 4.43
N THR A 127 -0.51 -19.85 3.28
CA THR A 127 -1.29 -18.73 2.72
C THR A 127 -2.68 -19.20 2.30
N LYS A 128 -2.81 -20.35 1.63
CA LYS A 128 -4.13 -20.92 1.27
C LYS A 128 -4.98 -21.19 2.50
N ARG A 129 -4.40 -21.78 3.55
CA ARG A 129 -5.10 -22.02 4.83
C ARG A 129 -5.54 -20.72 5.49
N ARG A 130 -4.65 -19.72 5.56
CA ARG A 130 -4.96 -18.39 6.14
C ARG A 130 -6.13 -17.73 5.41
N ILE A 131 -6.10 -17.74 4.08
CA ILE A 131 -7.16 -17.17 3.25
C ILE A 131 -8.48 -17.92 3.48
N ALA A 132 -8.47 -19.25 3.48
CA ALA A 132 -9.66 -20.07 3.72
C ALA A 132 -10.29 -19.85 5.11
N ILE A 133 -9.45 -19.68 6.14
CA ILE A 133 -9.89 -19.28 7.48
C ILE A 133 -10.56 -17.91 7.45
N ALA A 134 -9.93 -16.94 6.77
CA ALA A 134 -10.40 -15.57 6.77
C ALA A 134 -11.69 -15.36 5.95
N GLU A 135 -11.87 -16.14 4.87
CA GLU A 135 -13.10 -16.20 4.09
C GLU A 135 -14.20 -17.06 4.76
N LYS A 136 -13.87 -17.69 5.91
CA LYS A 136 -14.75 -18.55 6.71
C LYS A 136 -15.17 -19.85 6.00
N GLU A 137 -14.41 -20.29 5.00
CA GLU A 137 -14.59 -21.62 4.40
C GLU A 137 -14.24 -22.71 5.43
N ILE A 138 -13.21 -22.46 6.27
CA ILE A 138 -12.85 -23.31 7.40
C ILE A 138 -13.42 -22.70 8.68
N LYS A 139 -14.35 -23.42 9.32
CA LYS A 139 -14.91 -23.01 10.61
C LYS A 139 -13.91 -23.30 11.73
N LEU A 140 -13.23 -22.27 12.20
CA LEU A 140 -12.44 -22.34 13.43
C LEU A 140 -13.31 -22.70 14.64
N THR A 141 -12.77 -23.52 15.53
CA THR A 141 -13.38 -23.78 16.83
C THR A 141 -13.39 -22.52 17.71
N LYS A 142 -14.27 -22.49 18.74
CA LYS A 142 -14.35 -21.34 19.66
C LYS A 142 -13.02 -21.07 20.39
N ALA A 143 -12.24 -22.12 20.66
CA ALA A 143 -10.93 -22.02 21.32
C ALA A 143 -9.88 -21.35 20.42
N GLU A 144 -9.75 -21.80 19.17
CA GLU A 144 -8.81 -21.22 18.19
C GLU A 144 -9.15 -19.76 17.89
N LYS A 145 -10.44 -19.44 17.75
CA LYS A 145 -10.90 -18.06 17.56
C LYS A 145 -10.54 -17.14 18.72
N LYS A 146 -10.58 -17.66 19.96
CA LYS A 146 -10.18 -16.90 21.15
C LYS A 146 -8.67 -16.68 21.18
N GLN A 147 -7.88 -17.69 20.83
CA GLN A 147 -6.42 -17.57 20.74
C GLN A 147 -5.99 -16.57 19.66
N LEU A 148 -6.59 -16.61 18.46
CA LEU A 148 -6.31 -15.64 17.40
C LEU A 148 -6.60 -14.20 17.83
N ARG A 149 -7.76 -13.96 18.47
CA ARG A 149 -8.10 -12.62 19.00
C ARG A 149 -7.14 -12.13 20.07
N LEU A 150 -6.60 -13.03 20.90
CA LEU A 150 -5.62 -12.66 21.91
C LEU A 150 -4.27 -12.34 21.27
N ALA A 151 -3.85 -13.13 20.28
CA ALA A 151 -2.64 -12.88 19.49
C ALA A 151 -2.71 -11.54 18.74
N GLU A 152 -3.83 -11.26 18.05
CA GLU A 152 -4.08 -9.98 17.37
C GLU A 152 -4.03 -8.78 18.34
N LYS A 153 -4.64 -8.92 19.53
CA LYS A 153 -4.58 -7.85 20.55
C LYS A 153 -3.16 -7.65 21.08
N ALA A 154 -2.37 -8.72 21.20
CA ALA A 154 -0.99 -8.63 21.67
C ALA A 154 -0.09 -7.97 20.61
N SER A 155 -0.20 -8.39 19.35
CA SER A 155 0.57 -7.81 18.24
C SER A 155 0.23 -6.34 18.01
N ALA A 156 -1.05 -5.97 18.08
CA ALA A 156 -1.48 -4.58 17.98
C ALA A 156 -0.91 -3.70 19.09
N LYS A 157 -0.84 -4.20 20.33
CA LYS A 157 -0.20 -3.48 21.45
C LYS A 157 1.30 -3.30 21.24
N GLN A 158 2.00 -4.34 20.77
CA GLN A 158 3.43 -4.27 20.48
C GLN A 158 3.74 -3.25 19.38
N LEU A 159 2.98 -3.28 18.28
CA LEU A 159 3.10 -2.31 17.19
C LEU A 159 2.87 -0.87 17.69
N GLN A 160 1.82 -0.66 18.49
CA GLN A 160 1.53 0.66 19.04
C GLN A 160 2.65 1.18 19.96
N GLN A 161 3.30 0.28 20.71
CA GLN A 161 4.47 0.64 21.54
C GLN A 161 5.67 1.01 20.65
N GLN A 162 5.97 0.20 19.64
CA GLN A 162 7.06 0.46 18.68
C GLN A 162 6.85 1.79 17.94
N GLU A 163 5.64 2.08 17.46
CA GLU A 163 5.31 3.36 16.80
C GLU A 163 5.52 4.55 17.75
N LYS A 164 5.08 4.44 19.01
CA LYS A 164 5.29 5.48 20.02
C LYS A 164 6.77 5.72 20.27
N GLU A 165 7.58 4.67 20.33
CA GLU A 165 9.03 4.77 20.50
C GLU A 165 9.72 5.41 19.29
N GLN A 166 9.35 5.00 18.07
CA GLN A 166 9.86 5.59 16.84
C GLN A 166 9.50 7.07 16.73
N LEU A 167 8.27 7.46 17.08
CA LEU A 167 7.84 8.86 17.13
C LEU A 167 8.61 9.68 18.18
N LYS A 168 8.89 9.10 19.36
CA LYS A 168 9.72 9.76 20.38
C LYS A 168 11.14 9.98 19.87
N LYS A 169 11.75 8.96 19.24
CA LYS A 169 13.09 9.05 18.62
C LYS A 169 13.12 10.10 17.50
N ALA A 170 12.13 10.12 16.61
CA ALA A 170 12.02 11.09 15.54
C ALA A 170 11.86 12.54 16.06
N LYS A 171 11.08 12.74 17.13
CA LYS A 171 10.94 14.05 17.79
C LYS A 171 12.25 14.51 18.44
N GLN A 172 12.98 13.61 19.09
CA GLN A 172 14.30 13.91 19.66
C GLN A 172 15.34 14.22 18.58
N SER A 173 15.42 13.42 17.52
CA SER A 173 16.33 13.68 16.41
C SER A 173 16.02 15.02 15.74
N SER A 174 14.75 15.36 15.54
CA SER A 174 14.33 16.66 15.00
C SER A 174 14.73 17.83 15.91
N LYS A 175 14.57 17.69 17.23
CA LYS A 175 15.02 18.71 18.21
C LYS A 175 16.54 18.88 18.19
N ASN A 176 17.28 17.78 18.10
CA ASN A 176 18.74 17.82 18.04
C ASN A 176 19.24 18.42 16.72
N HIS A 177 18.58 18.11 15.60
CA HIS A 177 18.89 18.71 14.30
C HIS A 177 18.67 20.22 14.28
N LYS A 178 17.57 20.70 14.88
CA LYS A 178 17.31 22.16 15.03
C LYS A 178 18.39 22.84 15.87
N LYS A 179 18.74 22.27 17.02
CA LYS A 179 19.83 22.78 17.86
C LYS A 179 21.19 22.79 17.14
N ALA A 180 21.47 21.78 16.33
CA ALA A 180 22.70 21.70 15.55
C ALA A 180 22.75 22.75 14.42
N LEU A 181 21.61 23.06 13.78
CA LEU A 181 21.48 24.13 12.80
C LEU A 181 21.71 25.52 13.43
N ASP A 182 21.08 25.79 14.58
CA ASP A 182 21.26 27.05 15.33
C ASP A 182 22.74 27.29 15.70
N LEU A 183 23.44 26.25 16.19
CA LEU A 183 24.88 26.30 16.49
C LEU A 183 25.74 26.55 15.24
N SER A 184 25.33 26.08 14.07
CA SER A 184 26.03 26.32 12.81
C SER A 184 25.86 27.76 12.32
N GLU A 185 24.65 28.32 12.50
CA GLU A 185 24.36 29.71 12.15
C GLU A 185 25.10 30.68 13.07
N GLU A 186 25.14 30.41 14.39
CA GLU A 186 25.97 31.19 15.32
C GLU A 186 27.45 31.20 14.90
N ARG A 187 28.03 30.04 14.56
CA ARG A 187 29.44 29.98 14.11
C ARG A 187 29.71 30.81 12.85
N LYS A 188 28.77 30.86 11.91
CA LYS A 188 28.90 31.69 10.69
C LYS A 188 28.87 33.19 11.01
N ILE A 189 28.07 33.60 11.99
CA ILE A 189 28.00 35.01 12.44
C ILE A 189 29.29 35.43 13.15
N TYR A 190 29.93 34.53 13.91
CA TYR A 190 31.23 34.83 14.52
C TYR A 190 32.38 34.81 13.51
N ALA A 191 32.34 33.96 12.49
CA ALA A 191 33.34 33.92 11.42
C ALA A 191 33.34 35.21 10.57
N SER A 192 32.16 35.79 10.29
CA SER A 192 32.05 37.04 9.51
C SER A 192 32.46 38.30 10.27
N LYS A 193 32.63 38.22 11.61
CA LYS A 193 33.14 39.33 12.45
C LYS A 193 34.67 39.41 12.51
N GLN A 194 35.40 38.46 11.93
CA GLN A 194 36.85 38.58 11.83
C GLN A 194 37.19 39.71 10.85
N LYS A 195 37.83 40.76 11.36
CA LYS A 195 38.27 41.92 10.56
C LYS A 195 39.20 41.43 9.45
N PHE A 196 38.84 41.74 8.21
CA PHE A 196 39.67 41.48 7.04
C PHE A 196 41.01 42.21 7.19
N VAL A 197 42.10 41.46 7.23
CA VAL A 197 43.47 41.99 7.21
C VAL A 197 44.05 41.69 5.83
N PRO A 198 44.22 42.69 4.95
CA PRO A 198 44.80 42.47 3.64
C PRO A 198 46.28 42.09 3.77
N THR A 199 46.60 40.85 3.44
CA THR A 199 47.99 40.39 3.31
C THR A 199 48.54 40.84 1.96
N ARG A 200 49.58 41.67 1.99
CA ARG A 200 50.37 42.02 0.80
C ARG A 200 51.11 40.77 0.31
N THR A 201 50.68 40.22 -0.82
CA THR A 201 51.49 39.29 -1.61
C THR A 201 52.73 40.03 -2.11
N LYS A 202 53.92 39.54 -1.76
CA LYS A 202 55.17 39.95 -2.42
C LYS A 202 55.27 39.14 -3.71
N GLU A 203 55.18 39.81 -4.85
CA GLU A 203 55.52 39.24 -6.15
C GLU A 203 57.04 39.02 -6.21
N ASN A 204 57.45 37.82 -6.61
CA ASN A 204 58.80 37.49 -7.08
C ASN A 204 58.78 37.44 -8.61
#